data_AF-A0A6A4KWS3-F1
#
_entry.id   AF-A0A6A4KWS3-F1
#
_cell.length_a   1.000
_cell.length_b   1.000
_cell.length_c   1.000
_cell.angle_alpha   90.00
_cell.angle_beta   90.00
_cell.angle_gamma   90.00
#
_symmetry.space_group_name_H-M   'P 1'
#
loop_
_entity.id
_entity.type
_entity.pdbx_description
1 polymer ?
#
loop_
_entity_poly.entity_id
_entity_poly.type
_entity_poly.pdbx_seq_one_letter_code
_entity_poly.pdbx_strand_id
1 'polypeptide(L)'
;MKQEKVKVVKNKKRLLDLYHKTKKVAFYGYGQPKSRPRTVDGLYDSVQANPSLMNRVKEVQESLDPKFPIFVKSMNRSAVTVGFLLKLSRPFADLHMPGRDASVVLVDAFDQEEYRTKYLVAKSVFSGGWKAFSIAHRLLEGDVLIFQLIKPCEFTVYVVRESELGEVDGAAALMHLKGSDGRQRKSENSTNTTGNHQDNGRHLKYLPPDNVQENSKKDVGLLLEASNLLASRIDFASHIEISKAFEQLQASVGSLHAQMDHLDALALKAKDDVESAKERERNSGQVHMGEQKKALVVKLLKLIEAKVRLGGEIESLKANTSRLELMCQKEADNTPN
;
A
#
# COMPACT_ATOMS: atom_id res chain seq x y z
N MET A 1 47.73 -2.85 43.51
CA MET A 1 46.38 -3.27 43.04
C MET A 1 45.23 -3.06 44.03
N LYS A 2 45.38 -3.16 45.36
CA LYS A 2 44.23 -3.04 46.30
C LYS A 2 43.78 -1.59 46.61
N GLN A 3 44.63 -0.58 46.44
CA GLN A 3 44.27 0.82 46.76
C GLN A 3 43.54 1.56 45.63
N GLU A 4 43.68 1.10 44.39
CA GLU A 4 43.07 1.74 43.21
C GLU A 4 41.60 1.37 43.04
N LYS A 5 41.23 0.12 43.38
CA LYS A 5 39.83 -0.34 43.40
C LYS A 5 38.98 0.37 44.46
N VAL A 6 39.57 0.85 45.56
CA VAL A 6 38.85 1.56 46.63
C VAL A 6 38.50 3.00 46.24
N LYS A 7 39.33 3.66 45.41
CA LYS A 7 39.05 5.03 44.91
C LYS A 7 37.94 5.03 43.85
N VAL A 8 37.88 4.02 42.97
CA VAL A 8 36.84 3.89 41.94
C VAL A 8 35.45 3.62 42.54
N VAL A 9 35.37 2.80 43.60
CA VAL A 9 34.09 2.50 44.28
C VAL A 9 33.56 3.71 45.07
N LYS A 10 34.43 4.50 45.70
CA LYS A 10 34.03 5.74 46.38
C LYS A 10 33.53 6.81 45.42
N ASN A 11 34.12 6.93 44.22
CA ASN A 11 33.65 7.88 43.20
C ASN A 11 32.31 7.46 42.58
N LYS A 12 32.02 6.15 42.41
CA LYS A 12 30.70 5.67 41.96
C LYS A 12 29.58 5.97 42.96
N LYS A 13 29.82 5.78 44.27
CA LYS A 13 28.84 6.14 45.32
C LYS A 13 28.54 7.65 45.32
N ARG A 14 29.57 8.49 45.20
CA ARG A 14 29.41 9.96 45.14
C ARG A 14 28.62 10.42 43.90
N LEU A 15 28.78 9.74 42.76
CA LEU A 15 28.04 10.01 41.52
C LEU A 15 26.56 9.61 41.63
N LEU A 16 26.28 8.46 42.26
CA LEU A 16 24.92 8.01 42.57
C LEU A 16 24.24 8.94 43.58
N ASP A 17 24.94 9.40 44.61
CA ASP A 17 24.39 10.34 45.58
C ASP A 17 24.10 11.72 44.96
N LEU A 18 24.94 12.18 44.02
CA LEU A 18 24.66 13.41 43.26
C LEU A 18 23.44 13.22 42.33
N TYR A 19 23.34 12.06 41.66
CA TYR A 19 22.23 11.69 40.79
C TYR A 19 20.89 11.57 41.55
N HIS A 20 20.93 11.07 42.79
CA HIS A 20 19.75 10.99 43.66
C HIS A 20 19.40 12.33 44.34
N LYS A 21 20.39 13.23 44.53
CA LYS A 21 20.17 14.58 45.07
C LYS A 21 19.59 15.54 44.03
N THR A 22 20.00 15.46 42.77
CA THR A 22 19.43 16.27 41.68
C THR A 22 18.01 15.84 41.31
N LYS A 23 17.67 14.55 41.47
CA LYS A 23 16.30 14.05 41.29
C LYS A 23 15.31 14.51 42.39
N LYS A 24 15.80 15.04 43.53
CA LYS A 24 14.97 15.52 44.65
C LYS A 24 14.63 17.02 44.60
N VAL A 25 15.21 17.80 43.68
CA VAL A 25 15.02 19.28 43.66
C VAL A 25 14.03 19.74 42.58
N ALA A 26 13.58 18.88 41.68
CA ALA A 26 12.64 19.24 40.61
C ALA A 26 11.25 18.60 40.81
N PHE A 27 10.61 18.83 41.96
CA PHE A 27 9.17 18.60 42.14
C PHE A 27 8.61 19.57 43.19
N TYR A 28 8.22 20.76 42.74
CA TYR A 28 7.13 21.53 43.36
C TYR A 28 6.03 21.69 42.31
N GLY A 29 4.83 21.24 42.66
CA GLY A 29 3.58 21.74 42.06
C GLY A 29 2.72 20.73 41.32
N TYR A 30 1.71 20.23 42.03
CA TYR A 30 0.38 19.75 41.56
C TYR A 30 0.21 18.30 41.08
N GLY A 31 -0.28 17.45 42.01
CA GLY A 31 -1.45 16.57 41.79
C GLY A 31 -1.24 15.12 41.37
N GLN A 32 -1.31 14.18 42.33
CA GLN A 32 -1.72 12.76 42.17
C GLN A 32 -3.02 12.58 42.96
N PRO A 33 -3.99 11.67 42.64
CA PRO A 33 -3.77 10.22 42.39
C PRO A 33 -4.71 9.61 41.29
N LYS A 34 -4.57 8.38 40.76
CA LYS A 34 -4.53 7.06 41.41
C LYS A 34 -3.90 6.01 40.48
N SER A 35 -3.09 5.14 41.09
CA SER A 35 -2.43 3.97 40.52
C SER A 35 -3.37 2.82 40.16
N ARG A 36 -3.22 2.27 38.95
CA ARG A 36 -3.43 0.85 38.63
C ARG A 36 -2.32 0.39 37.66
N PRO A 37 -1.74 -0.81 37.83
CA PRO A 37 -0.70 -1.30 36.93
C PRO A 37 -1.33 -1.71 35.60
N ARG A 38 -0.85 -1.17 34.47
CA ARG A 38 -1.24 -1.66 33.13
C ARG A 38 -0.01 -1.75 32.23
N THR A 39 0.40 -3.00 32.05
CA THR A 39 0.55 -3.70 30.75
C THR A 39 0.63 -2.81 29.52
N VAL A 40 1.63 -3.10 28.69
CA VAL A 40 1.86 -2.67 27.30
C VAL A 40 0.56 -2.44 26.50
N ASP A 41 -0.04 -1.27 26.64
CA ASP A 41 -1.26 -0.90 25.94
C ASP A 41 -1.19 0.60 25.60
N GLY A 42 -0.65 0.90 24.42
CA GLY A 42 -0.44 2.27 23.97
C GLY A 42 0.18 2.44 22.60
N LEU A 43 0.17 1.42 21.73
CA LEU A 43 0.83 1.46 20.42
C LEU A 43 -0.09 1.23 19.22
N TYR A 44 -1.39 1.53 19.36
CA TYR A 44 -2.31 1.56 18.22
C TYR A 44 -2.94 2.96 18.10
N ASP A 45 -2.60 3.68 17.02
CA ASP A 45 -3.46 4.76 16.54
C ASP A 45 -4.78 4.10 16.12
N SER A 46 -5.89 4.57 16.68
CA SER A 46 -7.22 3.94 16.62
C SER A 46 -7.64 3.51 15.21
N VAL A 47 -7.54 2.22 14.91
CA VAL A 47 -8.30 1.55 13.85
C VAL A 47 -9.34 0.70 14.57
N GLN A 48 -10.58 0.71 14.09
CA GLN A 48 -11.59 -0.28 14.49
C GLN A 48 -10.99 -1.66 14.25
N ALA A 49 -10.56 -2.30 15.33
CA ALA A 49 -9.64 -3.43 15.30
C ALA A 49 -10.26 -4.59 14.52
N ASN A 50 -9.88 -4.75 13.26
CA ASN A 50 -10.05 -6.00 12.53
C ASN A 50 -9.20 -7.05 13.27
N PRO A 51 -9.79 -7.98 14.04
CA PRO A 51 -9.03 -8.87 14.90
C PRO A 51 -8.07 -9.76 14.11
N SER A 52 -8.44 -10.10 12.87
CA SER A 52 -7.60 -10.89 11.96
C SER A 52 -6.32 -10.15 11.58
N LEU A 53 -6.43 -8.86 11.25
CA LEU A 53 -5.28 -7.99 10.97
C LEU A 53 -4.35 -7.90 12.18
N MET A 54 -4.92 -7.72 13.37
CA MET A 54 -4.16 -7.59 14.62
C MET A 54 -3.40 -8.88 14.95
N ASN A 55 -4.00 -10.05 14.70
CA ASN A 55 -3.33 -11.34 14.86
C ASN A 55 -2.13 -11.46 13.91
N ARG A 56 -2.30 -11.11 12.63
CA ARG A 56 -1.19 -11.13 11.65
C ARG A 56 -0.07 -10.17 12.03
N VAL A 57 -0.41 -8.96 12.51
CA VAL A 57 0.59 -8.01 13.01
C VAL A 57 1.37 -8.61 14.18
N LYS A 58 0.67 -9.24 15.12
CA LYS A 58 1.29 -9.89 16.28
C LYS A 58 2.18 -11.07 15.89
N GLU A 59 1.73 -11.92 14.97
CA GLU A 59 2.54 -13.03 14.43
C GLU A 59 3.85 -12.53 13.83
N VAL A 60 3.80 -11.45 13.04
CA VAL A 60 5.01 -10.82 12.52
C VAL A 60 5.88 -10.33 13.67
N GLN A 61 5.33 -9.59 14.64
CA GLN A 61 6.11 -9.09 15.79
C GLN A 61 6.80 -10.20 16.60
N GLU A 62 6.12 -11.33 16.83
CA GLU A 62 6.66 -12.47 17.58
C GLU A 62 7.78 -13.19 16.81
N SER A 63 7.79 -13.08 15.48
CA SER A 63 8.85 -13.65 14.63
C SER A 63 10.14 -12.81 14.60
N LEU A 64 10.09 -11.55 15.04
CA LEU A 64 11.21 -10.61 14.98
C LEU A 64 12.18 -10.80 16.16
N ASP A 65 13.47 -10.55 15.91
CA ASP A 65 14.49 -10.56 16.98
C ASP A 65 14.21 -9.42 17.98
N PRO A 66 13.95 -9.74 19.27
CA PRO A 66 13.59 -8.75 20.29
C PRO A 66 14.73 -7.81 20.66
N LYS A 67 15.97 -8.06 20.19
CA LYS A 67 17.11 -7.17 20.39
C LYS A 67 16.95 -5.84 19.68
N PHE A 68 16.21 -5.81 18.58
CA PHE A 68 16.02 -4.60 17.77
C PHE A 68 14.71 -3.89 18.14
N PRO A 69 14.72 -2.57 18.34
CA PRO A 69 13.52 -1.86 18.73
C PRO A 69 12.57 -1.78 17.54
N ILE A 70 11.28 -1.99 17.83
CA ILE A 70 10.20 -1.96 16.83
C ILE A 70 9.19 -0.86 17.14
N PHE A 71 8.56 -0.33 16.11
CA PHE A 71 7.30 0.40 16.25
C PHE A 71 6.32 0.01 15.16
N VAL A 72 5.04 0.05 15.49
CA VAL A 72 3.94 -0.30 14.59
C VAL A 72 3.18 0.97 14.23
N LYS A 73 2.76 1.09 12.96
CA LYS A 73 2.04 2.25 12.47
C LYS A 73 0.93 1.85 11.51
N SER A 74 -0.29 2.24 11.82
CA SER A 74 -1.42 2.17 10.90
C SER A 74 -1.37 3.32 9.92
N MET A 75 -1.57 3.02 8.64
CA MET A 75 -1.60 3.99 7.56
C MET A 75 -2.94 4.70 7.56
N ASN A 76 -2.89 6.03 7.66
CA ASN A 76 -4.07 6.89 7.54
C ASN A 76 -3.95 7.77 6.30
N ARG A 77 -5.03 8.48 5.98
CA ARG A 77 -5.10 9.38 4.82
C ARG A 77 -3.91 10.34 4.69
N SER A 78 -3.37 10.85 5.80
CA SER A 78 -2.22 11.78 5.78
C SER A 78 -0.86 11.12 5.49
N ALA A 79 -0.77 9.80 5.69
CA ALA A 79 0.44 9.05 5.41
C ALA A 79 0.48 8.57 3.96
N VAL A 80 -0.66 8.17 3.37
CA VAL A 80 -0.68 7.46 2.07
C VAL A 80 -1.41 8.19 0.95
N THR A 81 -2.28 9.15 1.27
CA THR A 81 -3.12 9.84 0.26
C THR A 81 -2.75 11.31 0.14
N VAL A 82 -2.61 12.01 1.27
CA VAL A 82 -2.49 13.47 1.34
C VAL A 82 -1.25 13.85 2.13
N GLY A 83 -0.37 14.68 1.57
CA GLY A 83 0.80 15.21 2.26
C GLY A 83 1.96 14.23 2.41
N PHE A 84 1.69 12.92 2.51
CA PHE A 84 2.71 11.87 2.59
C PHE A 84 3.71 12.13 3.72
N LEU A 85 3.20 12.32 4.94
CA LEU A 85 4.00 12.54 6.13
C LEU A 85 3.73 11.43 7.14
N LEU A 86 4.72 10.58 7.41
CA LEU A 86 4.59 9.52 8.40
C LEU A 86 5.09 10.01 9.76
N LYS A 87 4.17 10.21 10.70
CA LYS A 87 4.51 10.59 12.09
C LYS A 87 4.96 9.38 12.91
N LEU A 88 6.11 9.49 13.55
CA LEU A 88 6.60 8.53 14.53
C LEU A 88 6.04 8.87 15.91
N SER A 89 5.97 7.87 16.79
CA SER A 89 5.67 8.14 18.20
C SER A 89 6.87 8.89 18.81
N ARG A 90 6.58 9.96 19.57
CA ARG A 90 7.63 10.75 20.26
C ARG A 90 8.52 9.88 21.15
N PRO A 91 7.99 8.94 21.97
CA PRO A 91 8.83 8.09 22.81
C PRO A 91 9.84 7.26 22.02
N PHE A 92 9.42 6.70 20.87
CA PHE A 92 10.33 5.95 20.00
C PHE A 92 11.38 6.86 19.37
N ALA A 93 10.93 8.02 18.87
CA ALA A 93 11.81 9.01 18.25
C ALA A 93 12.89 9.51 19.21
N ASP A 94 12.51 9.90 20.43
CA ASP A 94 13.43 10.44 21.43
C ASP A 94 14.48 9.42 21.88
N LEU A 95 14.15 8.12 21.87
CA LEU A 95 15.03 7.05 22.32
C LEU A 95 15.94 6.51 21.22
N HIS A 96 15.45 6.45 19.98
CA HIS A 96 16.10 5.69 18.91
C HIS A 96 16.48 6.51 17.66
N MET A 97 15.90 7.70 17.50
CA MET A 97 16.16 8.54 16.33
C MET A 97 17.22 9.61 16.63
N PRO A 98 17.95 10.10 15.60
CA PRO A 98 18.94 11.15 15.80
C PRO A 98 18.28 12.46 16.24
N GLY A 99 18.94 13.22 17.11
CA GLY A 99 18.53 14.56 17.54
C GLY A 99 18.69 15.65 16.47
N ARG A 100 18.80 15.28 15.19
CA ARG A 100 18.94 16.18 14.03
C ARG A 100 18.21 15.58 12.85
N ASP A 101 17.91 16.42 11.86
CA ASP A 101 17.40 15.94 10.59
C ASP A 101 18.40 14.96 9.95
N ALA A 102 17.88 13.86 9.42
CA ALA A 102 18.71 12.76 8.93
C ALA A 102 18.07 12.07 7.73
N SER A 103 18.92 11.45 6.91
CA SER A 103 18.46 10.47 5.93
C SER A 103 18.27 9.13 6.64
N VAL A 104 17.12 8.52 6.41
CA VAL A 104 16.74 7.19 6.90
C VAL A 104 16.57 6.28 5.71
N VAL A 105 17.00 5.03 5.84
CA VAL A 105 16.80 3.98 4.85
C VAL A 105 15.68 3.06 5.35
N LEU A 106 14.70 2.80 4.48
CA LEU A 106 13.64 1.83 4.67
C LEU A 106 13.93 0.67 3.73
N VAL A 107 14.15 -0.52 4.28
CA VAL A 107 14.38 -1.75 3.54
C VAL A 107 13.11 -2.58 3.61
N ASP A 108 12.55 -2.94 2.47
CA ASP A 108 11.40 -3.84 2.46
C ASP A 108 11.82 -5.25 2.93
N ALA A 109 11.01 -5.84 3.81
CA ALA A 109 11.35 -7.12 4.41
C ALA A 109 11.29 -8.32 3.43
N PHE A 110 10.56 -8.19 2.31
CA PHE A 110 10.31 -9.27 1.36
C PHE A 110 11.27 -9.20 0.18
N ASP A 111 11.35 -8.07 -0.53
CA ASP A 111 12.18 -7.92 -1.73
C ASP A 111 13.57 -7.34 -1.44
N GLN A 112 13.83 -6.86 -0.22
CA GLN A 112 15.08 -6.22 0.21
C GLN A 112 15.43 -4.92 -0.53
N GLU A 113 14.47 -4.31 -1.21
CA GLU A 113 14.67 -3.03 -1.88
C GLU A 113 14.80 -1.88 -0.88
N GLU A 114 15.70 -0.95 -1.18
CA GLU A 114 16.03 0.18 -0.31
C GLU A 114 15.37 1.49 -0.77
N TYR A 115 14.71 2.17 0.17
CA TYR A 115 14.06 3.45 -0.05
C TYR A 115 14.58 4.49 0.93
N ARG A 116 15.08 5.60 0.42
CA ARG A 116 15.57 6.70 1.26
C ARG A 116 14.46 7.68 1.60
N THR A 117 14.35 8.06 2.87
CA THR A 117 13.42 9.08 3.37
C THR A 117 14.11 10.05 4.32
N LYS A 118 13.60 11.29 4.40
CA LYS A 118 14.09 12.31 5.33
C LYS A 118 13.32 12.26 6.63
N TYR A 119 14.03 12.07 7.73
CA TYR A 119 13.52 12.26 9.09
C TYR A 119 13.71 13.72 9.50
N LEU A 120 12.61 14.36 9.94
CA LEU A 120 12.60 15.72 10.48
C LEU A 120 12.43 15.66 12.00
N VAL A 121 13.45 16.07 12.75
CA VAL A 121 13.47 15.95 14.22
C VAL A 121 12.39 16.80 14.87
N ALA A 122 12.19 18.03 14.36
CA ALA A 122 11.27 19.01 14.95
C ALA A 122 9.81 18.52 15.00
N LYS A 123 9.42 17.65 14.08
CA LYS A 123 8.06 17.10 13.98
C LYS A 123 8.00 15.59 14.23
N SER A 124 9.14 14.94 14.41
CA SER A 124 9.28 13.47 14.48
C SER A 124 8.57 12.77 13.31
N VAL A 125 8.85 13.21 12.07
CA VAL A 125 8.19 12.68 10.86
C VAL A 125 9.17 12.20 9.81
N PHE A 126 8.80 11.14 9.08
CA PHE A 126 9.34 10.88 7.76
C PHE A 126 8.60 11.76 6.74
N SER A 127 9.37 12.37 5.85
CA SER A 127 8.90 13.40 4.92
C SER A 127 9.31 13.07 3.48
N GLY A 128 10.21 13.87 2.88
CA GLY A 128 10.68 13.64 1.52
C GLY A 128 11.23 12.23 1.34
N GLY A 129 10.77 11.51 0.32
CA GLY A 129 11.10 10.10 0.06
C GLY A 129 10.04 9.11 0.57
N TRP A 130 9.27 9.45 1.61
CA TRP A 130 8.18 8.59 2.11
C TRP A 130 7.13 8.32 1.03
N LYS A 131 6.75 9.33 0.25
CA LYS A 131 5.81 9.17 -0.87
C LYS A 131 6.27 8.09 -1.87
N ALA A 132 7.57 8.02 -2.16
CA ALA A 132 8.11 7.04 -3.09
C ALA A 132 7.94 5.62 -2.56
N PHE A 133 8.27 5.39 -1.28
CA PHE A 133 8.01 4.12 -0.60
C PHE A 133 6.51 3.78 -0.63
N SER A 134 5.65 4.72 -0.21
CA SER A 134 4.20 4.51 -0.17
C SER A 134 3.60 4.13 -1.52
N ILE A 135 4.08 4.71 -2.62
CA ILE A 135 3.61 4.41 -3.98
C ILE A 135 4.17 3.07 -4.47
N ALA A 136 5.47 2.81 -4.25
CA ALA A 136 6.11 1.56 -4.66
C ALA A 136 5.41 0.35 -4.04
N HIS A 137 5.08 0.45 -2.75
CA HIS A 137 4.33 -0.58 -2.03
C HIS A 137 2.82 -0.40 -2.13
N ARG A 138 2.26 0.52 -2.92
CA ARG A 138 0.80 0.71 -3.06
C ARG A 138 0.06 0.71 -1.71
N LEU A 139 0.59 1.44 -0.73
CA LEU A 139 0.01 1.47 0.61
C LEU A 139 -1.36 2.12 0.59
N LEU A 140 -2.32 1.51 1.30
CA LEU A 140 -3.69 2.01 1.43
C LEU A 140 -3.97 2.44 2.88
N GLU A 141 -5.05 3.21 3.05
CA GLU A 141 -5.56 3.50 4.39
C GLU A 141 -5.99 2.19 5.05
N GLY A 142 -5.62 2.00 6.33
CA GLY A 142 -5.88 0.78 7.07
C GLY A 142 -4.74 -0.25 7.07
N ASP A 143 -3.82 -0.20 6.09
CA ASP A 143 -2.61 -1.04 6.11
C ASP A 143 -1.78 -0.76 7.36
N VAL A 144 -1.11 -1.79 7.89
CA VAL A 144 -0.26 -1.68 9.07
C VAL A 144 1.18 -1.98 8.71
N LEU A 145 2.08 -1.08 9.09
CA LEU A 145 3.52 -1.26 8.91
C LEU A 145 4.19 -1.51 10.25
N ILE A 146 5.12 -2.46 10.27
CA ILE A 146 5.99 -2.74 11.40
C ILE A 146 7.40 -2.33 10.99
N PHE A 147 7.99 -1.41 11.73
CA PHE A 147 9.33 -0.91 11.49
C PHE A 147 10.27 -1.49 12.54
N GLN A 148 11.29 -2.24 12.11
CA GLN A 148 12.35 -2.76 12.97
C GLN A 148 13.66 -2.03 12.68
N LEU A 149 14.22 -1.37 13.70
CA LEU A 149 15.46 -0.61 13.54
C LEU A 149 16.68 -1.54 13.66
N ILE A 150 17.22 -1.98 12.53
CA ILE A 150 18.34 -2.93 12.47
C ILE A 150 19.71 -2.24 12.64
N LYS A 151 19.85 -0.99 12.17
CA LYS A 151 21.04 -0.15 12.35
C LYS A 151 20.61 1.31 12.57
N PRO A 152 21.49 2.21 13.04
CA PRO A 152 21.16 3.62 13.16
C PRO A 152 20.63 4.18 11.82
N CYS A 153 19.41 4.70 11.84
CA CYS A 153 18.71 5.24 10.66
C CYS A 153 18.44 4.23 9.53
N GLU A 154 18.40 2.92 9.81
CA GLU A 154 18.07 1.87 8.84
C GLU A 154 16.99 0.96 9.44
N PHE A 155 15.81 0.96 8.81
CA PHE A 155 14.67 0.16 9.23
C PHE A 155 14.37 -0.93 8.22
N THR A 156 14.14 -2.15 8.70
CA THR A 156 13.40 -3.16 7.95
C THR A 156 11.90 -2.93 8.15
N VAL A 157 11.14 -2.88 7.06
CA VAL A 157 9.71 -2.56 7.06
C VAL A 157 8.90 -3.77 6.61
N TYR A 158 7.96 -4.19 7.44
CA TYR A 158 7.02 -5.26 7.15
C TYR A 158 5.64 -4.65 6.90
N VAL A 159 5.03 -4.96 5.76
CA VAL A 159 3.70 -4.46 5.38
C VAL A 159 2.66 -5.55 5.63
N VAL A 160 1.68 -5.27 6.48
CA VAL A 160 0.53 -6.15 6.76
C VAL A 160 -0.72 -5.48 6.20
N ARG A 161 -1.32 -6.07 5.16
CA ARG A 161 -2.46 -5.48 4.46
C ARG A 161 -3.77 -5.71 5.18
N GLU A 162 -4.61 -4.67 5.20
CA GLU A 162 -5.97 -4.78 5.73
C GLU A 162 -6.84 -5.72 4.86
N SER A 163 -6.67 -5.66 3.53
CA SER A 163 -7.50 -6.40 2.57
C SER A 163 -7.03 -7.83 2.29
N GLU A 164 -5.87 -8.26 2.79
CA GLU A 164 -5.43 -9.65 2.65
C GLU A 164 -6.13 -10.50 3.70
N LEU A 165 -7.35 -10.92 3.38
CA LEU A 165 -7.94 -12.11 3.97
C LEU A 165 -7.02 -13.28 3.58
N GLY A 166 -6.49 -14.00 4.57
CA GLY A 166 -5.59 -15.14 4.32
C GLY A 166 -6.20 -16.08 3.29
N GLU A 167 -5.50 -16.26 2.17
CA GLU A 167 -5.60 -17.27 1.10
C GLU A 167 -6.97 -17.85 0.65
N VAL A 168 -8.13 -17.41 1.12
CA VAL A 168 -9.41 -18.10 0.81
C VAL A 168 -10.51 -17.19 0.23
N ASP A 169 -10.37 -15.87 0.18
CA ASP A 169 -11.49 -15.01 -0.27
C ASP A 169 -11.16 -14.00 -1.39
N GLY A 170 -10.09 -14.26 -2.15
CA GLY A 170 -9.83 -13.53 -3.41
C GLY A 170 -10.96 -13.69 -4.45
N ALA A 171 -11.82 -14.71 -4.28
CA ALA A 171 -12.97 -14.95 -5.15
C ALA A 171 -14.13 -13.98 -4.89
N ALA A 172 -14.40 -13.55 -3.64
CA ALA A 172 -15.50 -12.64 -3.35
C ALA A 172 -15.26 -11.22 -3.89
N ALA A 173 -14.01 -10.75 -3.88
CA ALA A 173 -13.65 -9.45 -4.46
C ALA A 173 -13.81 -9.42 -5.99
N LEU A 174 -13.60 -10.56 -6.68
CA LEU A 174 -13.81 -10.68 -8.13
C LEU A 174 -15.29 -10.80 -8.52
N MET A 175 -16.16 -11.29 -7.62
CA MET A 175 -17.58 -11.45 -7.90
C MET A 175 -18.37 -10.13 -7.94
N HIS A 176 -17.83 -9.03 -7.41
CA HIS A 176 -18.50 -7.72 -7.43
C HIS A 176 -18.14 -6.82 -8.64
N LEU A 177 -17.29 -7.27 -9.56
CA LEU A 177 -16.86 -6.46 -10.72
C LEU A 177 -17.40 -6.94 -12.08
N LYS A 178 -18.25 -7.97 -12.11
CA LYS A 178 -18.84 -8.46 -13.36
C LYS A 178 -20.36 -8.61 -13.24
N GLY A 179 -21.08 -7.53 -13.49
CA GLY A 179 -22.54 -7.62 -13.56
C GLY A 179 -23.32 -6.32 -13.66
N SER A 180 -22.94 -5.38 -14.55
CA SER A 180 -23.91 -4.40 -15.08
C SER A 180 -23.36 -3.60 -16.28
N ASP A 181 -23.30 -4.22 -17.44
CA ASP A 181 -23.70 -3.53 -18.66
C ASP A 181 -24.33 -4.53 -19.63
N GLY A 182 -25.51 -4.19 -20.13
CA GLY A 182 -26.41 -5.13 -20.80
C GLY A 182 -27.80 -4.56 -20.96
N ARG A 183 -27.92 -3.45 -21.70
CA ARG A 183 -29.17 -3.01 -22.33
C ARG A 183 -29.86 -4.19 -23.01
N GLN A 184 -31.04 -4.58 -22.52
CA GLN A 184 -32.00 -5.34 -23.31
C GLN A 184 -33.05 -4.39 -23.88
N ARG A 185 -32.84 -4.03 -25.15
CA ARG A 185 -33.94 -3.69 -26.06
C ARG A 185 -34.79 -4.95 -26.23
N LYS A 186 -36.10 -4.85 -26.04
CA LYS A 186 -37.05 -5.83 -26.54
C LYS A 186 -38.10 -5.12 -27.37
N SER A 187 -38.04 -5.40 -28.67
CA SER A 187 -39.06 -5.08 -29.67
C SER A 187 -39.80 -6.39 -29.95
N GLU A 188 -41.12 -6.42 -29.80
CA GLU A 188 -41.98 -7.44 -30.40
C GLU A 188 -43.26 -6.79 -30.97
N ASN A 189 -43.66 -7.31 -32.14
CA ASN A 189 -44.61 -6.85 -33.15
C ASN A 189 -46.10 -6.93 -32.72
N SER A 190 -46.93 -5.93 -33.08
CA SER A 190 -47.89 -5.87 -34.22
C SER A 190 -49.21 -6.64 -34.03
N THR A 191 -50.36 -5.94 -34.00
CA THR A 191 -51.46 -6.02 -35.00
C THR A 191 -52.79 -5.38 -34.52
N ASN A 192 -53.45 -4.68 -35.46
CA ASN A 192 -54.90 -4.46 -35.66
C ASN A 192 -55.63 -3.24 -35.05
N THR A 193 -55.86 -2.25 -35.93
CA THR A 193 -57.14 -1.63 -36.35
C THR A 193 -58.38 -1.85 -35.47
N THR A 194 -59.05 -0.78 -35.02
CA THR A 194 -60.33 -0.20 -35.54
C THR A 194 -60.83 0.84 -34.52
N GLY A 195 -61.52 1.88 -34.99
CA GLY A 195 -61.75 3.14 -34.26
C GLY A 195 -62.77 3.12 -33.12
N ASN A 196 -62.84 4.22 -32.38
CA ASN A 196 -64.07 5.00 -32.26
C ASN A 196 -63.87 6.35 -31.57
N HIS A 197 -64.69 7.31 -32.01
CA HIS A 197 -64.94 8.63 -31.42
C HIS A 197 -65.48 8.56 -29.98
N GLN A 198 -65.13 9.57 -29.17
CA GLN A 198 -66.00 10.49 -28.40
C GLN A 198 -65.17 11.08 -27.24
N ASP A 199 -64.85 12.37 -27.31
CA ASP A 199 -65.58 13.48 -26.67
C ASP A 199 -65.56 13.41 -25.14
N ASN A 200 -64.96 14.44 -24.53
CA ASN A 200 -65.58 15.22 -23.46
C ASN A 200 -64.65 16.36 -23.06
N GLY A 201 -65.07 17.58 -23.43
CA GLY A 201 -64.41 18.81 -23.04
C GLY A 201 -64.52 19.16 -21.55
N ARG A 202 -63.81 20.24 -21.19
CA ARG A 202 -64.12 21.23 -20.14
C ARG A 202 -63.10 22.37 -20.31
N HIS A 203 -63.49 23.47 -20.92
CA HIS A 203 -64.05 24.67 -20.27
C HIS A 203 -62.98 25.55 -19.61
N LEU A 204 -62.54 26.58 -20.33
CA LEU A 204 -62.05 27.83 -19.74
C LEU A 204 -62.41 28.99 -20.67
N LYS A 205 -62.94 30.04 -20.03
CA LYS A 205 -63.91 30.99 -20.56
C LYS A 205 -63.26 32.13 -21.35
N TYR A 206 -63.92 32.58 -22.41
CA TYR A 206 -63.69 33.88 -23.05
C TYR A 206 -64.46 34.98 -22.32
N LEU A 207 -63.82 36.15 -22.15
CA LEU A 207 -64.46 37.45 -21.95
C LEU A 207 -64.34 38.25 -23.26
N PRO A 208 -65.34 39.10 -23.60
CA PRO A 208 -65.39 39.77 -24.90
C PRO A 208 -64.50 41.02 -24.94
N PRO A 209 -63.93 41.39 -26.09
CA PRO A 209 -63.30 42.69 -26.26
C PRO A 209 -64.34 43.74 -26.69
N ASP A 210 -64.37 44.83 -25.94
CA ASP A 210 -64.98 46.09 -26.39
C ASP A 210 -64.19 46.67 -27.57
N ASN A 211 -64.95 47.28 -28.46
CA ASN A 211 -64.55 47.72 -29.79
C ASN A 211 -63.87 49.11 -29.72
N VAL A 212 -62.57 49.23 -30.03
CA VAL A 212 -61.96 50.52 -30.42
C VAL A 212 -60.90 50.31 -31.51
N GLN A 213 -61.30 50.69 -32.72
CA GLN A 213 -60.54 51.32 -33.81
C GLN A 213 -59.16 50.79 -34.23
N GLU A 214 -59.15 50.18 -35.43
CA GLU A 214 -58.40 50.67 -36.60
C GLU A 214 -56.96 51.17 -36.35
N ASN A 215 -55.98 50.25 -36.40
CA ASN A 215 -54.66 50.45 -37.03
C ASN A 215 -53.72 49.26 -36.75
N SER A 216 -53.74 48.21 -37.59
CA SER A 216 -52.66 47.19 -37.55
C SER A 216 -52.37 46.48 -38.88
N LYS A 217 -53.05 46.82 -39.98
CA LYS A 217 -52.75 46.21 -41.30
C LYS A 217 -51.39 46.61 -41.90
N LYS A 218 -50.70 47.60 -41.34
CA LYS A 218 -49.37 48.04 -41.81
C LYS A 218 -48.21 47.32 -41.13
N ASP A 219 -48.37 46.86 -39.90
CA ASP A 219 -47.28 46.21 -39.13
C ASP A 219 -47.08 44.73 -39.48
N VAL A 220 -48.15 44.01 -39.82
CA VAL A 220 -48.05 42.59 -40.22
C VAL A 220 -47.37 42.43 -41.59
N GLY A 221 -47.55 43.42 -42.48
CA GLY A 221 -46.90 43.46 -43.79
C GLY A 221 -45.38 43.69 -43.68
N LEU A 222 -44.97 44.64 -42.83
CA LEU A 222 -43.55 44.93 -42.58
C LEU A 222 -42.84 43.79 -41.84
N LEU A 223 -43.53 43.06 -40.95
CA LEU A 223 -42.98 41.87 -40.27
C LEU A 223 -42.77 40.70 -41.24
N LEU A 224 -43.69 40.48 -42.18
CA LEU A 224 -43.56 39.43 -43.19
C LEU A 224 -42.49 39.78 -44.24
N GLU A 225 -42.39 41.06 -44.60
CA GLU A 225 -41.37 41.58 -45.52
C GLU A 225 -39.97 41.57 -44.88
N ALA A 226 -39.84 41.93 -43.60
CA ALA A 226 -38.59 41.81 -42.84
C ALA A 226 -38.17 40.35 -42.63
N SER A 227 -39.12 39.42 -42.45
CA SER A 227 -38.84 37.99 -42.35
C SER A 227 -38.36 37.41 -43.69
N ASN A 228 -38.94 37.85 -44.81
CA ASN A 228 -38.47 37.49 -46.16
C ASN A 228 -37.12 38.15 -46.50
N LEU A 229 -36.86 39.37 -46.03
CA LEU A 229 -35.57 40.05 -46.19
C LEU A 229 -34.45 39.39 -45.39
N LEU A 230 -34.74 38.90 -44.17
CA LEU A 230 -33.80 38.14 -43.35
C LEU A 230 -33.54 36.74 -43.92
N ALA A 231 -34.56 36.07 -44.46
CA ALA A 231 -34.41 34.81 -45.18
C ALA A 231 -33.64 34.96 -46.51
N SER A 232 -33.69 36.14 -47.14
CA SER A 232 -32.99 36.46 -48.39
C SER A 232 -31.52 36.91 -48.20
N ARG A 233 -31.05 37.10 -46.96
CA ARG A 233 -29.76 37.76 -46.68
C ARG A 233 -28.62 36.79 -46.33
N ILE A 234 -28.87 35.49 -46.41
CA ILE A 234 -27.81 34.49 -46.50
C ILE A 234 -27.92 33.87 -47.88
N ASP A 235 -27.06 34.29 -48.79
CA ASP A 235 -27.06 33.78 -50.16
C ASP A 235 -26.92 32.24 -50.13
N PHE A 236 -27.70 31.54 -50.95
CA PHE A 236 -27.63 30.07 -51.08
C PHE A 236 -26.19 29.59 -51.34
N ALA A 237 -25.39 30.39 -52.06
CA ALA A 237 -23.97 30.15 -52.28
C ALA A 237 -23.16 30.12 -50.98
N SER A 238 -23.39 31.06 -50.06
CA SER A 238 -22.75 31.10 -48.74
C SER A 238 -23.20 29.93 -47.85
N HIS A 239 -24.47 29.53 -47.92
CA HIS A 239 -24.95 28.33 -47.21
C HIS A 239 -24.28 27.05 -47.73
N ILE A 240 -24.06 26.93 -49.04
CA ILE A 240 -23.35 25.79 -49.64
C ILE A 240 -21.88 25.77 -49.22
N GLU A 241 -21.20 26.94 -49.19
CA GLU A 241 -19.81 27.03 -48.72
C GLU A 241 -19.66 26.69 -47.23
N ILE A 242 -20.53 27.22 -46.38
CA ILE A 242 -20.56 26.89 -44.95
C ILE A 242 -20.83 25.40 -44.74
N SER A 243 -21.75 24.81 -45.51
CA SER A 243 -22.04 23.37 -45.43
C SER A 243 -20.85 22.51 -45.85
N LYS A 244 -20.13 22.90 -46.91
CA LYS A 244 -18.88 22.22 -47.32
C LYS A 244 -17.78 22.33 -46.27
N ALA A 245 -17.63 23.50 -45.65
CA ALA A 245 -16.67 23.71 -44.58
C ALA A 245 -17.00 22.87 -43.33
N PHE A 246 -18.29 22.74 -43.00
CA PHE A 246 -18.75 21.88 -41.91
C PHE A 246 -18.47 20.40 -42.19
N GLU A 247 -18.69 19.93 -43.42
CA GLU A 247 -18.40 18.55 -43.83
C GLU A 247 -16.89 18.24 -43.75
N GLN A 248 -16.03 19.18 -44.18
CA GLN A 248 -14.57 19.06 -44.02
C GLN A 248 -14.14 19.01 -42.55
N LEU A 249 -14.76 19.83 -41.70
CA LEU A 249 -14.48 19.83 -40.27
C LEU A 249 -14.93 18.52 -39.61
N GLN A 250 -16.10 18.01 -39.99
CA GLN A 250 -16.62 16.73 -39.52
C GLN A 250 -15.71 15.56 -39.94
N ALA A 251 -15.18 15.59 -41.16
CA ALA A 251 -14.19 14.61 -41.62
C ALA A 251 -12.86 14.68 -40.82
N SER A 252 -12.38 15.88 -40.53
CA SER A 252 -11.18 16.08 -39.70
C SER A 252 -11.37 15.57 -38.26
N VAL A 253 -12.53 15.85 -37.67
CA VAL A 253 -12.91 15.33 -36.34
C VAL A 253 -13.01 13.81 -36.36
N GLY A 254 -13.56 13.22 -37.42
CA GLY A 254 -13.59 11.76 -37.59
C GLY A 254 -12.19 11.14 -37.64
N SER A 255 -11.25 11.78 -38.35
CA SER A 255 -9.85 11.31 -38.40
C SER A 255 -9.16 11.40 -37.04
N LEU A 256 -9.41 12.45 -36.26
CA LEU A 256 -8.84 12.60 -34.92
C LEU A 256 -9.36 11.53 -33.96
N HIS A 257 -10.66 11.21 -34.03
CA HIS A 257 -11.22 10.11 -33.23
C HIS A 257 -10.58 8.77 -33.60
N ALA A 258 -10.42 8.48 -34.90
CA ALA A 258 -9.75 7.25 -35.34
C ALA A 258 -8.27 7.18 -34.87
N GLN A 259 -7.58 8.32 -34.81
CA GLN A 259 -6.23 8.39 -34.25
C GLN A 259 -6.22 8.15 -32.74
N MET A 260 -7.20 8.70 -32.01
CA MET A 260 -7.35 8.47 -30.58
C MET A 260 -7.61 6.98 -30.29
N ASP A 261 -8.53 6.35 -31.03
CA ASP A 261 -8.83 4.92 -30.91
C ASP A 261 -7.60 4.06 -31.21
N HIS A 262 -6.79 4.45 -32.20
CA HIS A 262 -5.55 3.76 -32.51
C HIS A 262 -4.51 3.88 -31.38
N LEU A 263 -4.37 5.07 -30.78
CA LEU A 263 -3.47 5.28 -29.64
C LEU A 263 -3.95 4.50 -28.40
N ASP A 264 -5.25 4.44 -28.14
CA ASP A 264 -5.81 3.65 -27.06
C ASP A 264 -5.56 2.14 -27.26
N ALA A 265 -5.71 1.64 -28.48
CA ALA A 265 -5.38 0.27 -28.82
C ALA A 265 -3.89 -0.04 -28.64
N LEU A 266 -3.01 0.87 -29.04
CA LEU A 266 -1.57 0.75 -28.81
C LEU A 266 -1.21 0.82 -27.31
N ALA A 267 -1.87 1.68 -26.54
CA ALA A 267 -1.67 1.79 -25.10
C ALA A 267 -2.11 0.51 -24.36
N LEU A 268 -3.22 -0.09 -24.77
CA LEU A 268 -3.66 -1.39 -24.24
C LEU A 268 -2.63 -2.48 -24.54
N LYS A 269 -2.18 -2.55 -25.80
CA LYS A 269 -1.19 -3.54 -26.21
C LYS A 269 0.14 -3.38 -25.46
N ALA A 270 0.62 -2.15 -25.31
CA ALA A 270 1.83 -1.87 -24.54
C ALA A 270 1.68 -2.27 -23.07
N LYS A 271 0.50 -2.06 -22.49
CA LYS A 271 0.20 -2.48 -21.12
C LYS A 271 0.23 -4.00 -20.97
N ASP A 272 -0.40 -4.73 -21.88
CA ASP A 272 -0.40 -6.20 -21.90
C ASP A 272 1.01 -6.76 -22.10
N ASP A 273 1.80 -6.15 -22.99
CA ASP A 273 3.19 -6.53 -23.23
C ASP A 273 4.05 -6.34 -21.98
N VAL A 274 3.89 -5.22 -21.25
CA VAL A 274 4.59 -4.95 -19.98
C VAL A 274 4.18 -5.93 -18.89
N GLU A 275 2.88 -6.22 -18.75
CA GLU A 275 2.36 -7.19 -17.78
C GLU A 275 2.95 -8.58 -18.07
N SER A 276 2.96 -8.99 -19.35
CA SER A 276 3.54 -10.26 -19.78
C SER A 276 5.06 -10.35 -19.54
N ALA A 277 5.79 -9.24 -19.70
CA ALA A 277 7.22 -9.18 -19.42
C ALA A 277 7.51 -9.34 -17.92
N LYS A 278 6.73 -8.63 -17.08
CA LYS A 278 6.82 -8.71 -15.62
C LYS A 278 6.52 -10.10 -15.08
N GLU A 279 5.56 -10.81 -15.69
CA GLU A 279 5.22 -12.18 -15.34
C GLU A 279 6.34 -13.16 -15.73
N ARG A 280 6.98 -12.98 -16.90
CA ARG A 280 8.16 -13.77 -17.29
C ARG A 280 9.33 -13.57 -16.35
N GLU A 281 9.56 -12.34 -15.90
CA GLU A 281 10.62 -12.00 -14.93
C GLU A 281 10.35 -12.60 -13.55
N ARG A 282 9.09 -12.57 -13.07
CA ARG A 282 8.68 -13.28 -11.84
C ARG A 282 8.95 -14.78 -11.95
N ASN A 283 8.51 -15.39 -13.05
CA ASN A 283 8.67 -16.82 -13.27
C ASN A 283 10.15 -17.23 -13.40
N SER A 284 10.98 -16.45 -14.09
CA SER A 284 12.43 -16.73 -14.18
C SER A 284 13.14 -16.55 -12.83
N GLY A 285 12.79 -15.52 -12.05
CA GLY A 285 13.28 -15.32 -10.70
C GLY A 285 12.91 -16.46 -9.75
N GLN A 286 11.66 -16.95 -9.85
CA GLN A 286 11.19 -18.09 -9.06
C GLN A 286 11.87 -19.41 -9.46
N VAL A 287 12.08 -19.64 -10.76
CA VAL A 287 12.84 -20.79 -11.27
C VAL A 287 14.28 -20.74 -10.77
N HIS A 288 14.94 -19.58 -10.86
CA HIS A 288 16.31 -19.39 -10.40
C HIS A 288 16.45 -19.63 -8.89
N MET A 289 15.56 -19.06 -8.06
CA MET A 289 15.54 -19.36 -6.63
C MET A 289 15.26 -20.84 -6.34
N GLY A 290 14.39 -21.48 -7.13
CA GLY A 290 14.12 -22.91 -7.05
C GLY A 290 15.35 -23.77 -7.34
N GLU A 291 16.14 -23.40 -8.34
CA GLU A 291 17.41 -24.05 -8.67
C GLU A 291 18.46 -23.87 -7.59
N GLN A 292 18.61 -22.65 -7.05
CA GLN A 292 19.50 -22.40 -5.91
C GLN A 292 19.09 -23.22 -4.68
N LYS A 293 17.78 -23.29 -4.37
CA LYS A 293 17.25 -24.11 -3.29
C LYS A 293 17.58 -25.59 -3.51
N LYS A 294 17.36 -26.13 -4.72
CA LYS A 294 17.74 -27.50 -5.06
C LYS A 294 19.24 -27.75 -4.90
N ALA A 295 20.09 -26.82 -5.34
CA ALA A 295 21.54 -26.92 -5.18
C ALA A 295 21.97 -26.94 -3.70
N LEU A 296 21.34 -26.12 -2.85
CA LEU A 296 21.58 -26.12 -1.41
C LEU A 296 21.14 -27.44 -0.76
N VAL A 297 19.98 -28.00 -1.15
CA VAL A 297 19.51 -29.30 -0.67
C VAL A 297 20.51 -30.42 -1.01
N VAL A 298 21.06 -30.43 -2.23
CA VAL A 298 22.08 -31.40 -2.63
C VAL A 298 23.35 -31.26 -1.80
N LYS A 299 23.82 -30.03 -1.55
CA LYS A 299 24.97 -29.79 -0.67
C LYS A 299 24.71 -30.28 0.76
N LEU A 300 23.50 -30.05 1.28
CA LEU A 300 23.11 -30.49 2.62
C LEU A 300 23.10 -32.03 2.73
N LEU A 301 22.56 -32.73 1.73
CA LEU A 301 22.56 -34.19 1.69
C LEU A 301 23.98 -34.77 1.72
N LYS A 302 24.91 -34.18 0.94
CA LYS A 302 26.33 -34.58 0.97
C LYS A 302 26.97 -34.39 2.34
N LEU A 303 26.63 -33.31 3.05
CA LEU A 303 27.12 -33.07 4.40
C LEU A 303 26.55 -34.06 5.41
N ILE A 304 25.28 -34.45 5.27
CA ILE A 304 24.65 -35.47 6.12
C ILE A 304 25.36 -36.82 5.92
N GLU A 305 25.59 -37.22 4.67
CA GLU A 305 26.29 -38.48 4.36
C GLU A 305 27.73 -38.48 4.91
N ALA A 306 28.45 -37.37 4.76
CA ALA A 306 29.78 -37.22 5.33
C ALA A 306 29.77 -37.32 6.86
N LYS A 307 28.78 -36.71 7.52
CA LYS A 307 28.61 -36.79 8.98
C LYS A 307 28.38 -38.23 9.45
N VAL A 308 27.53 -38.98 8.73
CA VAL A 308 27.26 -40.40 9.06
C VAL A 308 28.54 -41.24 8.92
N ARG A 309 29.28 -41.06 7.83
CA ARG A 309 30.56 -41.75 7.60
C ARG A 309 31.57 -41.48 8.72
N LEU A 310 31.78 -40.20 9.06
CA LEU A 310 32.68 -39.81 10.15
C LEU A 310 32.24 -40.39 11.49
N GLY A 311 30.93 -40.45 11.76
CA GLY A 311 30.40 -41.12 12.95
C GLY A 311 30.80 -42.60 13.03
N GLY A 312 30.77 -43.32 11.90
CA GLY A 312 31.22 -44.71 11.83
C GLY A 312 32.72 -44.88 12.08
N GLU A 313 33.54 -43.98 11.52
CA GLU A 313 35.00 -43.96 11.74
C GLU A 313 35.34 -43.72 13.22
N ILE A 314 34.63 -42.79 13.87
CA ILE A 314 34.80 -42.50 15.31
C ILE A 314 34.50 -43.75 16.16
N GLU A 315 33.39 -44.45 15.88
CA GLU A 315 33.04 -45.66 16.63
C GLU A 315 34.05 -46.80 16.40
N SER A 316 34.56 -46.96 15.17
CA SER A 316 35.61 -47.93 14.86
C SER A 316 36.91 -47.64 15.62
N LEU A 317 37.35 -46.38 15.63
CA LEU A 317 38.52 -45.94 16.39
C LEU A 317 38.34 -46.19 17.89
N LYS A 318 37.18 -45.85 18.43
CA LYS A 318 36.86 -46.08 19.85
C LYS A 318 36.93 -47.56 20.23
N ALA A 319 36.37 -48.45 19.40
CA ALA A 319 36.44 -49.89 19.62
C ALA A 319 37.88 -50.43 19.57
N ASN A 320 38.71 -49.90 18.66
CA ASN A 320 40.12 -50.26 18.57
C ASN A 320 40.91 -49.77 19.80
N THR A 321 40.66 -48.53 20.26
CA THR A 321 41.28 -47.99 21.48
C THR A 321 40.96 -48.87 22.69
N SER A 322 39.69 -49.23 22.90
CA SER A 322 39.31 -50.13 24.01
C SER A 322 39.96 -51.51 23.93
N ARG A 323 40.16 -52.06 22.72
CA ARG A 323 40.90 -53.31 22.54
C ARG A 323 42.37 -53.20 22.92
N LEU A 324 43.03 -52.12 22.50
CA LEU A 324 44.44 -51.86 22.83
C LEU A 324 44.61 -51.69 24.35
N GLU A 325 43.74 -50.93 25.01
CA GLU A 325 43.74 -50.78 26.47
C GLU A 325 43.63 -52.12 27.19
N LEU A 326 42.72 -53.00 26.73
CA LEU A 326 42.56 -54.34 27.29
C LEU A 326 43.83 -55.20 27.11
N MET A 327 44.51 -55.08 25.96
CA MET A 327 45.76 -55.82 25.72
C MET A 327 46.89 -55.31 26.61
N CYS A 328 47.06 -53.99 26.74
CA CYS A 328 48.07 -53.41 27.62
C CYS A 328 47.85 -53.78 29.09
N GLN A 329 46.59 -53.84 29.56
CA GLN A 329 46.29 -54.28 30.93
C GLN A 329 46.68 -55.75 31.15
N LYS A 330 46.37 -56.64 30.20
CA LYS A 330 46.76 -58.06 30.29
C LYS A 330 48.26 -58.28 30.26
N GLU A 331 49.02 -57.46 29.55
CA GLU A 331 50.49 -57.53 29.55
C GLU A 331 51.09 -57.02 30.87
N ALA A 332 50.52 -55.95 31.44
CA ALA A 332 50.91 -55.44 32.76
C ALA A 332 50.62 -56.46 33.89
N ASP A 333 49.54 -57.22 33.79
CA ASP A 333 49.19 -58.25 34.78
C ASP A 333 50.04 -59.54 34.65
N ASN A 334 50.72 -59.75 33.51
CA ASN A 334 51.52 -60.95 33.21
C ASN A 334 53.04 -60.75 33.42
N THR A 335 53.50 -59.60 33.90
CA THR A 335 54.93 -59.36 34.15
C THR A 335 55.33 -59.96 35.51
N PRO A 336 56.25 -60.96 35.58
CA PRO A 336 56.67 -61.53 36.86
C PRO A 336 57.56 -60.56 37.63
N ASN A 337 57.34 -60.49 38.94
CA ASN A 337 58.15 -59.71 39.89
C ASN A 337 59.40 -60.49 40.33
#